data_AF-A0A9W8YAS6-F1
#
_entry.id   AF-A0A9W8YAS6-F1
#
_cell.length_a   1.000
_cell.length_b   1.000
_cell.length_c   1.000
_cell.angle_alpha   90.00
_cell.angle_beta   90.00
_cell.angle_gamma   90.00
#
_symmetry.space_group_name_H-M   'P 1'
#
loop_
_entity.id
_entity.type
_entity.pdbx_description
1 polymer ?
#
loop_
_entity_poly.entity_id
_entity_poly.type
_entity_poly.pdbx_seq_one_letter_code
_entity_poly.pdbx_strand_id
1 'polypeptide(L)'
;MGSNSWPQYDLRRFVERSSHIGKPVIGVSINYRHNVFGFLANHEIGAAGNMGYKDQVLAFRWIKKHIAGFGGDPSNITAAGESAGAISLSTLLCADIGEEGLFERVVLMSGEATLRKSANRRWHQWMCEDQAKYLGLDVKDVEGWNRALSDTEAEHMAQKLPLAQHFSGIVDGDWIKEDITLDTLMDGSRVEHKPKWCEEFVVGDAAHDGIVLKARILDNPQAFALLLKACEMHLSPSETQKLLAAYHLDGKPTKIEEADRLRELVSELRFHLPSLAVYKGWKATSPPKRASQYHFHVPNPVEGQFKSLASHELDVAYLLQNFNDHFDEQNRRIAQEMADHFIEFANGEGWAEEGKIVVFGEDGTVKVDENRYDQIYRDGRGTILEELGAEKLRHLAETWQGVRKEEYGKEAKL
;
A
#
# COMPACT_ATOMS: atom_id res chain seq x y z
N MET A 1 11.45 -4.40 -8.86
CA MET A 1 12.20 -4.88 -7.69
C MET A 1 12.55 -3.67 -6.85
N GLY A 2 12.23 -3.65 -5.56
CA GLY A 2 12.62 -2.57 -4.65
C GLY A 2 13.97 -2.86 -3.97
N SER A 3 14.66 -1.83 -3.51
CA SER A 3 15.86 -1.94 -2.68
C SER A 3 15.99 -0.72 -1.78
N ASN A 4 16.38 -0.92 -0.53
CA ASN A 4 16.69 0.18 0.38
C ASN A 4 17.98 0.93 0.03
N SER A 5 18.78 0.40 -0.89
CA SER A 5 20.05 0.97 -1.33
C SER A 5 19.88 1.98 -2.48
N TRP A 6 18.65 2.19 -2.94
CA TRP A 6 18.37 3.08 -4.05
C TRP A 6 18.46 4.54 -3.60
N PRO A 7 19.09 5.44 -4.40
CA PRO A 7 19.35 6.81 -3.97
C PRO A 7 18.11 7.62 -3.60
N GLN A 8 16.95 7.33 -4.21
CA GLN A 8 15.70 8.02 -3.86
C GLN A 8 15.24 7.74 -2.42
N TYR A 9 15.72 6.66 -1.79
CA TYR A 9 15.39 6.28 -0.42
C TYR A 9 16.51 6.60 0.59
N ASP A 10 17.49 7.43 0.22
CA ASP A 10 18.52 7.90 1.16
C ASP A 10 17.86 8.68 2.31
N LEU A 11 18.10 8.25 3.55
CA LEU A 11 17.52 8.86 4.75
C LEU A 11 18.33 10.05 5.26
N ARG A 12 19.50 10.35 4.67
CA ARG A 12 20.43 11.37 5.18
C ARG A 12 19.75 12.73 5.36
N ARG A 13 19.08 13.25 4.34
CA ARG A 13 18.47 14.60 4.39
C ARG A 13 17.35 14.68 5.43
N PHE A 14 16.56 13.61 5.55
CA PHE A 14 15.53 13.48 6.59
C PHE A 14 16.14 13.46 8.00
N VAL A 15 17.19 12.68 8.23
CA VAL A 15 17.91 12.62 9.53
C VAL A 15 18.60 13.95 9.85
N GLU A 16 19.25 14.59 8.88
CA GLU A 16 19.83 15.93 9.03
C GLU A 16 18.74 16.95 9.41
N ARG A 17 17.57 16.92 8.77
CA ARG A 17 16.44 17.80 9.12
C ARG A 17 15.99 17.61 10.56
N SER A 18 15.86 16.35 11.01
CA SER A 18 15.48 16.03 12.39
C SER A 18 16.41 16.65 13.44
N SER A 19 17.71 16.68 13.15
CA SER A 19 18.70 17.32 14.02
C SER A 19 18.55 18.85 13.99
N HIS A 20 18.32 19.45 12.81
CA HIS A 20 18.14 20.90 12.66
C HIS A 20 16.94 21.44 13.42
N ILE A 21 15.83 20.69 13.50
CA ILE A 21 14.62 21.13 14.22
C ILE A 21 14.62 20.72 15.70
N GLY A 22 15.73 20.15 16.21
CA GLY A 22 15.86 19.77 17.62
C GLY A 22 15.06 18.54 18.03
N LYS A 23 14.69 17.68 17.08
CA LYS A 23 13.91 16.44 17.28
C LYS A 23 14.62 15.25 16.62
N PRO A 24 15.86 14.92 17.04
CA PRO A 24 16.72 13.99 16.33
C PRO A 24 16.10 12.59 16.24
N VAL A 25 16.21 11.96 15.06
CA VAL A 25 15.78 10.58 14.83
C VAL A 25 16.93 9.73 14.27
N ILE A 26 16.85 8.41 14.45
CA ILE A 26 17.71 7.46 13.75
C ILE A 26 16.94 6.88 12.57
N GLY A 27 17.44 7.12 11.36
CA GLY A 27 16.92 6.50 10.14
C GLY A 27 17.44 5.08 9.99
N VAL A 28 16.53 4.10 9.84
CA VAL A 28 16.87 2.70 9.54
C VAL A 28 16.09 2.27 8.30
N SER A 29 16.78 1.67 7.34
CA SER A 29 16.17 1.06 6.16
C SER A 29 16.51 -0.42 6.11
N ILE A 30 15.57 -1.26 5.70
CA ILE A 30 15.70 -2.73 5.72
C ILE A 30 15.52 -3.32 4.32
N ASN A 31 16.21 -4.42 4.05
CA ASN A 31 15.94 -5.27 2.89
C ASN A 31 15.15 -6.50 3.34
N TYR A 32 14.32 -7.01 2.44
CA TYR A 32 13.61 -8.28 2.60
C TYR A 32 13.52 -9.00 1.26
N ARG A 33 13.34 -10.32 1.29
CA ARG A 33 13.22 -11.11 0.07
C ARG A 33 11.91 -10.81 -0.65
N HIS A 34 11.99 -10.73 -1.98
CA HIS A 34 10.85 -10.49 -2.87
C HIS A 34 10.59 -11.72 -3.76
N ASN A 35 9.49 -11.68 -4.51
CA ASN A 35 9.16 -12.64 -5.56
C ASN A 35 9.19 -14.10 -5.05
N VAL A 36 9.64 -15.04 -5.90
CA VAL A 36 9.85 -16.45 -5.57
C VAL A 36 10.71 -16.65 -4.30
N PHE A 37 11.69 -15.79 -4.06
CA PHE A 37 12.59 -15.92 -2.90
C PHE A 37 11.92 -15.56 -1.58
N GLY A 38 10.92 -14.66 -1.62
CA GLY A 38 10.23 -14.16 -0.44
C GLY A 38 8.85 -14.80 -0.21
N PHE A 39 8.20 -15.26 -1.27
CA PHE A 39 6.75 -15.54 -1.21
C PHE A 39 6.34 -16.85 -1.87
N LEU A 40 7.29 -17.66 -2.36
CA LEU A 40 6.97 -19.01 -2.80
C LEU A 40 6.45 -19.84 -1.63
N ALA A 41 5.26 -20.40 -1.79
CA ALA A 41 4.66 -21.30 -0.82
C ALA A 41 4.20 -22.59 -1.52
N ASN A 42 4.71 -23.72 -1.06
CA ASN A 42 4.35 -25.03 -1.57
C ASN A 42 4.73 -26.10 -0.54
N HIS A 43 3.75 -26.89 -0.12
CA HIS A 43 3.95 -27.90 0.91
C HIS A 43 4.83 -29.06 0.45
N GLU A 44 4.74 -29.47 -0.82
CA GLU A 44 5.47 -30.64 -1.35
C GLU A 44 6.98 -30.42 -1.36
N ILE A 45 7.43 -29.20 -1.70
CA ILE A 45 8.85 -28.82 -1.66
C ILE A 45 9.28 -28.17 -0.34
N GLY A 46 8.42 -28.16 0.69
CA GLY A 46 8.75 -27.60 2.01
C GLY A 46 8.87 -26.07 2.06
N ALA A 47 8.37 -25.35 1.04
CA ALA A 47 8.36 -23.90 1.00
C ALA A 47 7.18 -23.35 1.82
N ALA A 48 7.44 -22.80 3.00
CA ALA A 48 6.38 -22.33 3.90
C ALA A 48 5.71 -21.01 3.48
N GLY A 49 6.28 -20.24 2.55
CA GLY A 49 5.81 -18.91 2.20
C GLY A 49 6.07 -17.84 3.27
N ASN A 50 5.61 -16.61 2.98
CA ASN A 50 5.70 -15.44 3.86
C ASN A 50 7.14 -15.07 4.32
N MET A 51 8.17 -15.55 3.63
CA MET A 51 9.58 -15.32 4.00
C MET A 51 9.95 -13.84 3.91
N GLY A 52 9.44 -13.11 2.92
CA GLY A 52 9.64 -11.66 2.81
C GLY A 52 9.08 -10.90 4.00
N TYR A 53 7.91 -11.29 4.50
CA TYR A 53 7.36 -10.70 5.73
C TYR A 53 8.14 -11.13 6.98
N LYS A 54 8.56 -12.39 7.08
CA LYS A 54 9.37 -12.90 8.19
C LYS A 54 10.75 -12.22 8.25
N ASP A 55 11.32 -11.85 7.11
CA ASP A 55 12.55 -11.05 7.05
C ASP A 55 12.33 -9.67 7.69
N GLN A 56 11.21 -9.00 7.40
CA GLN A 56 10.86 -7.72 8.01
C GLN A 56 10.65 -7.85 9.52
N VAL A 57 9.93 -8.90 9.98
CA VAL A 57 9.77 -9.21 11.40
C VAL A 57 11.12 -9.40 12.10
N LEU A 58 12.02 -10.16 11.49
CA LEU A 58 13.37 -10.38 12.01
C LEU A 58 14.16 -9.07 12.08
N ALA A 59 14.05 -8.22 11.06
CA ALA A 59 14.70 -6.91 11.04
C ALA A 59 14.19 -6.00 12.17
N PHE A 60 12.87 -5.89 12.37
CA PHE A 60 12.32 -5.12 13.50
C PHE A 60 12.74 -5.67 14.86
N ARG A 61 12.75 -7.00 15.03
CA ARG A 61 13.27 -7.62 16.26
C ARG A 61 14.75 -7.32 16.49
N TRP A 62 15.55 -7.29 15.42
CA TRP A 62 16.95 -6.88 15.50
C TRP A 62 17.07 -5.41 15.91
N ILE A 63 16.27 -4.52 15.32
CA ILE A 63 16.24 -3.09 15.67
C ILE A 63 15.88 -2.93 17.15
N LYS A 64 14.77 -3.50 17.63
CA LYS A 64 14.39 -3.45 19.06
C LYS A 64 15.51 -3.94 19.98
N LYS A 65 16.23 -5.00 19.58
CA LYS A 65 17.32 -5.55 20.39
C LYS A 65 18.59 -4.70 20.39
N HIS A 66 18.89 -3.98 19.31
CA HIS A 66 20.21 -3.41 19.06
C HIS A 66 20.26 -1.89 18.91
N ILE A 67 19.13 -1.22 18.66
CA ILE A 67 19.12 0.22 18.33
C ILE A 67 19.65 1.12 19.46
N ALA A 68 19.56 0.67 20.71
CA ALA A 68 20.17 1.34 21.86
C ALA A 68 21.70 1.52 21.72
N GLY A 69 22.38 0.58 21.05
CA GLY A 69 23.81 0.69 20.75
C GLY A 69 24.16 1.80 19.75
N PHE A 70 23.17 2.28 19.00
CA PHE A 70 23.28 3.40 18.06
C PHE A 70 22.74 4.71 18.66
N GLY A 71 22.30 4.69 19.92
CA GLY A 71 21.71 5.84 20.61
C GLY A 71 20.20 5.99 20.43
N GLY A 72 19.52 5.00 19.85
CA GLY A 72 18.07 5.02 19.67
C GLY A 72 17.32 4.41 20.85
N ASP A 73 16.03 4.70 20.93
CA ASP A 73 15.15 4.13 21.95
C ASP A 73 14.41 2.89 21.38
N PRO A 74 14.66 1.67 21.90
CA PRO A 74 14.00 0.45 21.42
C PRO A 74 12.49 0.38 21.75
N SER A 75 11.98 1.31 22.57
CA SER A 75 10.56 1.49 22.89
C SER A 75 9.91 2.64 22.13
N ASN A 76 10.63 3.28 21.21
CA ASN A 76 10.11 4.34 20.36
C ASN A 76 10.49 4.12 18.89
N ILE A 77 9.85 3.13 18.26
CA ILE A 77 10.01 2.79 16.85
C ILE A 77 8.76 3.20 16.08
N THR A 78 8.96 4.05 15.07
CA THR A 78 7.94 4.38 14.07
C THR A 78 8.28 3.69 12.75
N ALA A 79 7.39 2.84 12.26
CA ALA A 79 7.51 2.25 10.94
C ALA A 79 6.82 3.14 9.90
N ALA A 80 7.46 3.35 8.75
CA ALA A 80 6.84 3.98 7.60
C ALA A 80 7.15 3.15 6.36
N GLY A 81 6.17 3.00 5.48
CA GLY A 81 6.34 2.26 4.24
C GLY A 81 5.39 2.79 3.17
N GLU A 82 5.84 2.77 1.93
CA GLU A 82 5.08 3.21 0.76
C GLU A 82 4.69 2.01 -0.11
N SER A 83 3.48 2.04 -0.68
CA SER A 83 2.96 1.04 -1.62
C SER A 83 3.13 -0.39 -1.10
N ALA A 84 4.02 -1.20 -1.69
CA ALA A 84 4.31 -2.57 -1.24
C ALA A 84 4.86 -2.63 0.20
N GLY A 85 5.59 -1.61 0.64
CA GLY A 85 6.02 -1.43 2.03
C GLY A 85 4.84 -1.17 2.96
N ALA A 86 3.91 -0.28 2.58
CA ALA A 86 2.68 -0.02 3.32
C ALA A 86 1.78 -1.27 3.43
N ILE A 87 1.61 -1.97 2.30
CA ILE A 87 0.92 -3.27 2.25
C ILE A 87 1.57 -4.27 3.21
N SER A 88 2.90 -4.33 3.24
CA SER A 88 3.63 -5.23 4.13
C SER A 88 3.40 -4.88 5.60
N LEU A 89 3.55 -3.62 5.99
CA LEU A 89 3.31 -3.16 7.36
C LEU A 89 1.85 -3.41 7.79
N SER A 90 0.89 -3.15 6.90
CA SER A 90 -0.53 -3.47 7.11
C SER A 90 -0.76 -4.98 7.31
N THR A 91 -0.07 -5.82 6.54
CA THR A 91 -0.13 -7.28 6.69
C THR A 91 0.48 -7.73 8.02
N LEU A 92 1.60 -7.13 8.45
CA LEU A 92 2.23 -7.42 9.74
C LEU A 92 1.35 -7.04 10.94
N LEU A 93 0.54 -5.98 10.83
CA LEU A 93 -0.47 -5.64 11.85
C LEU A 93 -1.56 -6.71 11.97
N CYS A 94 -1.79 -7.51 10.93
CA CYS A 94 -2.80 -8.57 10.91
C CYS A 94 -2.22 -9.98 11.17
N ALA A 95 -0.89 -10.11 11.24
CA ALA A 95 -0.21 -11.38 11.41
C ALA A 95 0.02 -11.71 12.89
N ASP A 96 0.21 -13.00 13.19
CA ASP A 96 0.57 -13.46 14.53
C ASP A 96 2.05 -13.18 14.83
N ILE A 97 2.33 -11.98 15.35
CA ILE A 97 3.69 -11.50 15.64
C ILE A 97 4.11 -11.74 17.10
N GLY A 98 3.15 -12.08 17.98
CA GLY A 98 3.32 -12.11 19.42
C GLY A 98 3.18 -10.73 20.09
N GLU A 99 3.12 -10.72 21.42
CA GLU A 99 2.81 -9.52 22.21
C GLU A 99 3.94 -8.48 22.27
N GLU A 100 5.19 -8.88 21.99
CA GLU A 100 6.35 -7.95 21.97
C GLU A 100 6.25 -6.88 20.87
N GLY A 101 5.43 -7.14 19.84
CA GLY A 101 5.23 -6.24 18.71
C GLY A 101 6.48 -5.96 17.89
N LEU A 102 6.40 -5.00 16.99
CA LEU A 102 7.49 -4.61 16.08
C LEU A 102 7.84 -3.13 16.18
N PHE A 103 6.83 -2.28 16.30
CA PHE A 103 6.91 -0.83 16.31
C PHE A 103 5.72 -0.26 17.09
N GLU A 104 5.90 0.89 17.72
CA GLU A 104 4.89 1.56 18.53
C GLU A 104 3.98 2.44 17.66
N ARG A 105 4.48 2.93 16.52
CA ARG A 105 3.69 3.73 15.56
C ARG A 105 3.92 3.30 14.13
N VAL A 106 2.94 3.58 13.27
CA VAL A 106 3.01 3.23 11.85
C VAL A 106 2.41 4.30 10.95
N VAL A 107 3.06 4.56 9.81
CA VAL A 107 2.53 5.33 8.69
C VAL A 107 2.48 4.45 7.45
N LEU A 108 1.27 4.21 6.95
CA LEU A 108 1.00 3.48 5.71
C LEU A 108 0.80 4.49 4.58
N MET A 109 1.77 4.62 3.69
CA MET A 109 1.75 5.58 2.59
C MET A 109 1.27 4.87 1.31
N SER A 110 0.09 5.25 0.80
CA SER A 110 -0.46 4.74 -0.46
C SER A 110 -0.58 3.20 -0.55
N GLY A 111 -0.92 2.53 0.57
CA GLY A 111 -1.20 1.10 0.53
C GLY A 111 -1.66 0.47 1.84
N GLU A 112 -2.39 -0.64 1.71
CA GLU A 112 -2.87 -1.46 2.83
C GLU A 112 -3.05 -2.92 2.39
N ALA A 113 -3.21 -3.85 3.34
CA ALA A 113 -3.15 -5.30 3.11
C ALA A 113 -4.08 -5.84 2.01
N THR A 114 -5.20 -5.17 1.69
CA THR A 114 -6.13 -5.61 0.64
C THR A 114 -5.78 -5.16 -0.77
N LEU A 115 -4.88 -4.19 -0.96
CA LEU A 115 -4.36 -3.83 -2.29
C LEU A 115 -3.60 -5.00 -2.95
N ARG A 116 -2.91 -5.81 -2.14
CA ARG A 116 -2.27 -7.07 -2.54
C ARG A 116 -2.52 -8.12 -1.47
N LYS A 117 -3.67 -8.78 -1.55
CA LYS A 117 -4.08 -9.80 -0.58
C LYS A 117 -3.14 -11.00 -0.57
N SER A 118 -2.94 -11.53 0.62
CA SER A 118 -2.43 -12.89 0.78
C SER A 118 -3.39 -13.88 0.15
N ALA A 119 -2.85 -14.85 -0.58
CA ALA A 119 -3.61 -15.84 -1.33
C ALA A 119 -3.65 -17.18 -0.60
N ASN A 120 -4.64 -18.01 -0.94
CA ASN A 120 -4.76 -19.34 -0.36
C ASN A 120 -3.76 -20.34 -0.97
N ARG A 121 -3.64 -21.53 -0.34
CA ARG A 121 -2.75 -22.61 -0.77
C ARG A 121 -2.90 -23.01 -2.24
N ARG A 122 -4.12 -23.00 -2.78
CA ARG A 122 -4.39 -23.39 -4.18
C ARG A 122 -3.80 -22.40 -5.17
N TRP A 123 -3.94 -21.10 -4.90
CA TRP A 123 -3.32 -20.09 -5.74
C TRP A 123 -1.80 -20.21 -5.72
N HIS A 124 -1.22 -20.44 -4.55
CA HIS A 124 0.22 -20.65 -4.39
C HIS A 124 0.70 -21.89 -5.15
N GLN A 125 -0.04 -23.00 -5.11
CA GLN A 125 0.23 -24.18 -5.95
C GLN A 125 0.25 -23.82 -7.44
N TRP A 126 -0.78 -23.13 -7.94
CA TRP A 126 -0.84 -22.68 -9.33
C TRP A 126 0.34 -21.77 -9.70
N MET A 127 0.68 -20.81 -8.84
CA MET A 127 1.80 -19.90 -9.05
C MET A 127 3.12 -20.67 -9.15
N CYS A 128 3.32 -21.68 -8.30
CA CYS A 128 4.48 -22.54 -8.33
C CYS A 128 4.58 -23.34 -9.65
N GLU A 129 3.48 -23.96 -10.07
CA GLU A 129 3.40 -24.70 -11.34
C GLU A 129 3.64 -23.80 -12.54
N ASP A 130 3.16 -22.56 -12.49
CA ASP A 130 3.42 -21.56 -13.51
C ASP A 130 4.91 -21.20 -13.58
N GLN A 131 5.56 -20.97 -12.43
CA GLN A 131 6.99 -20.68 -12.37
C GLN A 131 7.86 -21.85 -12.82
N ALA A 132 7.47 -23.08 -12.49
CA ALA A 132 8.18 -24.28 -12.93
C ALA A 132 8.29 -24.37 -14.47
N LYS A 133 7.27 -23.88 -15.22
CA LYS A 133 7.32 -23.84 -16.70
C LYS A 133 8.43 -22.93 -17.21
N TYR A 134 8.60 -21.76 -16.61
CA TYR A 134 9.67 -20.81 -16.99
C TYR A 134 11.06 -21.34 -16.63
N LEU A 135 11.16 -22.13 -15.58
CA LEU A 135 12.41 -22.73 -15.14
C LEU A 135 12.74 -24.05 -15.84
N GLY A 136 11.76 -24.66 -16.54
CA GLY A 136 11.91 -25.96 -17.20
C GLY A 136 11.93 -27.14 -16.23
N LEU A 137 11.18 -27.03 -15.13
CA LEU A 137 11.16 -28.03 -14.05
C LEU A 137 9.93 -28.94 -14.17
N ASP A 138 10.12 -30.24 -13.93
CA ASP A 138 9.01 -31.18 -13.80
C ASP A 138 8.47 -31.16 -12.36
N VAL A 139 7.28 -30.58 -12.18
CA VAL A 139 6.61 -30.48 -10.87
C VAL A 139 6.27 -31.84 -10.26
N LYS A 140 6.29 -32.93 -11.05
CA LYS A 140 6.11 -34.29 -10.52
C LYS A 140 7.37 -34.82 -9.84
N ASP A 141 8.55 -34.30 -10.19
CA ASP A 141 9.81 -34.60 -9.52
C ASP A 141 10.03 -33.58 -8.39
N VAL A 142 9.33 -33.77 -7.27
CA VAL A 142 9.38 -32.88 -6.10
C VAL A 142 10.81 -32.68 -5.59
N GLU A 143 11.61 -33.76 -5.56
CA GLU A 143 13.01 -33.65 -5.12
C GLU A 143 13.88 -32.90 -6.13
N GLY A 144 13.73 -33.19 -7.43
CA GLY A 144 14.46 -32.49 -8.48
C GLY A 144 14.10 -31.01 -8.53
N TRP A 145 12.82 -30.69 -8.33
CA TRP A 145 12.36 -29.32 -8.21
C TRP A 145 12.96 -28.61 -6.99
N ASN A 146 12.93 -29.24 -5.81
CA ASN A 146 13.50 -28.63 -4.60
C ASN A 146 15.02 -28.40 -4.73
N ARG A 147 15.76 -29.37 -5.29
CA ARG A 147 17.19 -29.22 -5.63
C ARG A 147 17.39 -28.08 -6.61
N ALA A 148 16.64 -28.03 -7.70
CA ALA A 148 16.78 -26.98 -8.70
C ALA A 148 16.52 -25.58 -8.12
N LEU A 149 15.53 -25.42 -7.23
CA LEU A 149 15.28 -24.12 -6.59
C LEU A 149 16.38 -23.73 -5.60
N SER A 150 16.98 -24.70 -4.91
CA SER A 150 18.02 -24.45 -3.90
C SER A 150 19.41 -24.23 -4.50
N ASP A 151 19.71 -24.94 -5.59
CA ASP A 151 21.05 -24.98 -6.20
C ASP A 151 21.19 -24.00 -7.38
N THR A 152 20.09 -23.44 -7.89
CA THR A 152 20.14 -22.45 -8.97
C THR A 152 20.53 -21.08 -8.43
N GLU A 153 21.57 -20.49 -9.01
CA GLU A 153 21.98 -19.12 -8.74
C GLU A 153 20.82 -18.12 -8.88
N ALA A 154 20.67 -17.24 -7.89
CA ALA A 154 19.51 -16.36 -7.79
C ALA A 154 19.36 -15.43 -9.01
N GLU A 155 20.46 -14.94 -9.57
CA GLU A 155 20.45 -14.11 -10.78
C GLU A 155 19.92 -14.87 -11.99
N HIS A 156 20.37 -16.11 -12.20
CA HIS A 156 19.90 -16.97 -13.29
C HIS A 156 18.41 -17.28 -13.16
N MET A 157 17.95 -17.56 -11.94
CA MET A 157 16.53 -17.75 -11.68
C MET A 157 15.74 -16.48 -11.99
N ALA A 158 16.18 -15.32 -11.50
CA ALA A 158 15.50 -14.04 -11.74
C ALA A 158 15.42 -13.67 -13.22
N GLN A 159 16.44 -13.99 -14.03
CA GLN A 159 16.46 -13.73 -15.47
C GLN A 159 15.49 -14.61 -16.26
N LYS A 160 15.18 -15.82 -15.78
CA LYS A 160 14.22 -16.74 -16.42
C LYS A 160 12.76 -16.43 -16.08
N LEU A 161 12.54 -15.85 -14.90
CA LEU A 161 11.21 -15.57 -14.40
C LEU A 161 10.62 -14.30 -15.04
N PRO A 162 9.30 -14.22 -15.26
CA PRO A 162 8.66 -13.00 -15.76
C PRO A 162 8.96 -11.79 -14.86
N LEU A 163 9.24 -10.63 -15.45
CA LEU A 163 9.49 -9.40 -14.70
C LEU A 163 8.27 -8.93 -13.89
N ALA A 164 7.06 -9.15 -14.43
CA ALA A 164 5.80 -8.79 -13.80
C ALA A 164 5.12 -10.03 -13.20
N GLN A 165 5.49 -10.36 -11.96
CA GLN A 165 4.87 -11.43 -11.19
C GLN A 165 4.04 -10.87 -10.04
N HIS A 166 2.97 -11.58 -9.68
CA HIS A 166 2.00 -11.15 -8.67
C HIS A 166 2.18 -11.89 -7.35
N PHE A 167 3.42 -12.10 -6.92
CA PHE A 167 3.67 -12.74 -5.64
C PHE A 167 2.96 -11.98 -4.50
N SER A 168 2.32 -12.73 -3.62
CA SER A 168 1.70 -12.23 -2.40
C SER A 168 1.94 -13.22 -1.26
N GLY A 169 1.59 -12.83 -0.04
CA GLY A 169 1.63 -13.74 1.11
C GLY A 169 0.74 -14.96 0.93
N ILE A 170 0.99 -15.99 1.74
CA ILE A 170 0.08 -17.13 1.88
C ILE A 170 -0.74 -16.98 3.15
N VAL A 171 -2.05 -17.26 3.06
CA VAL A 171 -2.89 -17.54 4.23
C VAL A 171 -2.57 -18.97 4.67
N ASP A 172 -1.67 -19.10 5.64
CA ASP A 172 -1.14 -20.38 6.10
C ASP A 172 -1.98 -21.02 7.22
N GLY A 173 -2.86 -20.24 7.86
CA GLY A 173 -3.71 -20.66 8.97
C GLY A 173 -3.02 -20.62 10.33
N ASP A 174 -1.78 -20.14 10.39
CA ASP A 174 -0.96 -20.07 11.60
C ASP A 174 -0.45 -18.64 11.82
N TRP A 175 0.40 -18.16 10.92
CA TRP A 175 0.99 -16.82 10.96
C TRP A 175 0.05 -15.77 10.33
N ILE A 176 -0.54 -16.08 9.17
CA ILE A 176 -1.73 -15.38 8.65
C ILE A 176 -2.89 -16.36 8.77
N LYS A 177 -3.72 -16.16 9.80
CA LYS A 177 -4.75 -17.11 10.24
C LYS A 177 -5.93 -17.20 9.28
N GLU A 178 -6.34 -16.07 8.71
CA GLU A 178 -7.49 -15.99 7.81
C GLU A 178 -7.25 -14.97 6.69
N ASP A 179 -8.16 -14.95 5.72
CA ASP A 179 -8.14 -13.98 4.63
C ASP A 179 -8.31 -12.56 5.18
N ILE A 180 -7.37 -11.68 4.85
CA ILE A 180 -7.46 -10.25 5.18
C ILE A 180 -8.35 -9.57 4.12
N THR A 181 -9.57 -9.23 4.50
CA THR A 181 -10.57 -8.58 3.65
C THR A 181 -10.85 -7.16 4.11
N LEU A 182 -11.44 -6.35 3.24
CA LEU A 182 -11.77 -4.97 3.58
C LEU A 182 -12.77 -4.93 4.74
N ASP A 183 -13.75 -5.83 4.75
CA ASP A 183 -14.70 -6.01 5.86
C ASP A 183 -13.98 -6.31 7.18
N THR A 184 -13.01 -7.23 7.18
CA THR A 184 -12.25 -7.56 8.41
C THR A 184 -11.38 -6.39 8.89
N LEU A 185 -10.90 -5.53 7.99
CA LEU A 185 -10.14 -4.35 8.36
C LEU A 185 -11.05 -3.23 8.87
N MET A 186 -12.24 -3.06 8.29
CA MET A 186 -13.28 -2.09 8.72
C MET A 186 -13.93 -2.45 10.05
N ASP A 187 -13.92 -3.72 10.44
CA ASP A 187 -14.49 -4.15 11.72
C ASP A 187 -13.56 -3.77 12.88
N GLY A 188 -13.97 -2.77 13.67
CA GLY A 188 -13.26 -2.31 14.87
C GLY A 188 -13.22 -3.32 16.02
N SER A 189 -14.05 -4.38 15.98
CA SER A 189 -14.04 -5.47 16.97
C SER A 189 -12.96 -6.52 16.69
N ARG A 190 -12.37 -6.53 15.49
CA ARG A 190 -11.28 -7.43 15.07
C ARG A 190 -9.94 -7.02 15.65
N VAL A 191 -9.77 -7.21 16.96
CA VAL A 191 -8.56 -6.87 17.72
C VAL A 191 -7.28 -7.50 17.16
N GLU A 192 -7.40 -8.64 16.48
CA GLU A 192 -6.31 -9.35 15.80
C GLU A 192 -5.67 -8.53 14.66
N HIS A 193 -6.41 -7.60 14.05
CA HIS A 193 -5.91 -6.70 13.00
C HIS A 193 -5.56 -5.29 13.54
N LYS A 194 -5.72 -5.08 14.85
CA LYS A 194 -5.50 -3.81 15.55
C LYS A 194 -4.68 -4.08 16.81
N PRO A 195 -3.44 -4.59 16.64
CA PRO A 195 -2.69 -5.16 17.73
C PRO A 195 -2.43 -4.14 18.84
N LYS A 196 -2.44 -4.62 20.09
CA LYS A 196 -2.25 -3.76 21.28
C LYS A 196 -0.91 -3.02 21.26
N TRP A 197 0.13 -3.66 20.72
CA TRP A 197 1.49 -3.11 20.65
C TRP A 197 1.64 -1.92 19.71
N CYS A 198 0.71 -1.71 18.77
CA CYS A 198 0.69 -0.51 17.91
C CYS A 198 -0.19 0.55 18.56
N GLU A 199 0.41 1.64 19.02
CA GLU A 199 -0.26 2.71 19.77
C GLU A 199 -0.91 3.76 18.86
N GLU A 200 -0.31 4.03 17.71
CA GLU A 200 -0.78 5.05 16.79
C GLU A 200 -0.63 4.61 15.33
N PHE A 201 -1.73 4.70 14.59
CA PHE A 201 -1.85 4.26 13.21
C PHE A 201 -2.17 5.44 12.30
N VAL A 202 -1.39 5.61 11.23
CA VAL A 202 -1.64 6.60 10.20
C VAL A 202 -1.70 5.90 8.86
N VAL A 203 -2.69 6.26 8.03
CA VAL A 203 -2.77 5.84 6.64
C VAL A 203 -2.97 7.05 5.75
N GLY A 204 -2.32 7.09 4.60
CA GLY A 204 -2.54 8.16 3.64
C GLY A 204 -2.47 7.68 2.20
N ASP A 205 -2.77 8.61 1.31
CA ASP A 205 -2.76 8.43 -0.14
C ASP A 205 -2.28 9.70 -0.84
N ALA A 206 -1.83 9.54 -2.07
CA ALA A 206 -1.62 10.66 -2.99
C ALA A 206 -2.82 10.78 -3.92
N ALA A 207 -3.21 12.01 -4.26
CA ALA A 207 -4.43 12.28 -5.04
C ALA A 207 -4.51 11.51 -6.36
N HIS A 208 -3.35 11.10 -6.91
CA HIS A 208 -3.26 10.38 -8.17
C HIS A 208 -2.45 9.08 -8.08
N ASP A 209 -2.54 8.36 -6.96
CA ASP A 209 -1.90 7.04 -6.77
C ASP A 209 -2.21 6.05 -7.91
N GLY A 210 -3.41 6.13 -8.48
CA GLY A 210 -3.88 5.28 -9.56
C GLY A 210 -3.01 5.32 -10.83
N ILE A 211 -2.13 6.30 -10.98
CA ILE A 211 -1.11 6.37 -12.04
C ILE A 211 -0.22 5.13 -12.05
N VAL A 212 0.05 4.50 -10.90
CA VAL A 212 0.87 3.26 -10.85
C VAL A 212 0.20 2.10 -11.60
N LEU A 213 -1.12 2.17 -11.83
CA LEU A 213 -1.90 1.19 -12.58
C LEU A 213 -2.06 1.54 -14.05
N LYS A 214 -1.34 2.56 -14.54
CA LYS A 214 -1.45 3.07 -15.90
C LYS A 214 -1.29 1.96 -16.96
N ALA A 215 -0.24 1.15 -16.88
CA ALA A 215 0.00 0.08 -17.86
C ALA A 215 -1.06 -1.04 -17.85
N ARG A 216 -1.83 -1.18 -16.77
CA ARG A 216 -2.88 -2.21 -16.65
C ARG A 216 -4.25 -1.73 -17.04
N ILE A 217 -4.54 -0.47 -16.72
CA ILE A 217 -5.87 0.11 -16.87
C ILE A 217 -5.82 1.26 -17.86
N LEU A 218 -5.12 2.34 -17.52
CA LEU A 218 -5.24 3.62 -18.23
C LEU A 218 -4.64 3.63 -19.65
N ASP A 219 -3.66 2.77 -19.93
CA ASP A 219 -3.09 2.58 -21.29
C ASP A 219 -3.92 1.65 -22.16
N ASN A 220 -4.91 0.96 -21.60
CA ASN A 220 -5.77 0.09 -22.38
C ASN A 220 -6.76 0.94 -23.19
N PRO A 221 -6.78 0.85 -24.54
CA PRO A 221 -7.72 1.63 -25.36
C PRO A 221 -9.19 1.26 -25.10
N GLN A 222 -9.45 0.15 -24.40
CA GLN A 222 -10.77 -0.29 -23.97
C GLN A 222 -11.04 -0.02 -22.48
N ALA A 223 -10.22 0.81 -21.79
CA ALA A 223 -10.32 1.06 -20.36
C ALA A 223 -11.75 1.41 -19.91
N PHE A 224 -12.40 2.35 -20.60
CA PHE A 224 -13.77 2.74 -20.27
C PHE A 224 -14.79 1.63 -20.54
N ALA A 225 -14.67 0.91 -21.66
CA ALA A 225 -15.54 -0.22 -21.95
C ALA A 225 -15.40 -1.36 -20.92
N LEU A 226 -14.18 -1.60 -20.44
CA LEU A 226 -13.91 -2.56 -19.37
C LEU A 226 -14.44 -2.08 -18.02
N LEU A 227 -14.42 -0.78 -17.75
CA LEU A 227 -15.08 -0.19 -16.58
C LEU A 227 -16.59 -0.46 -16.64
N LEU A 228 -17.25 -0.17 -17.76
CA LEU A 228 -18.69 -0.43 -17.91
C LEU A 228 -19.03 -1.90 -17.69
N LYS A 229 -18.23 -2.80 -18.25
CA LYS A 229 -18.39 -4.25 -18.01
C LYS A 229 -18.21 -4.61 -16.54
N ALA A 230 -17.25 -4.00 -15.84
CA ALA A 230 -17.06 -4.18 -14.40
C ALA A 230 -18.26 -3.65 -13.60
N CYS A 231 -18.80 -2.48 -13.96
CA CYS A 231 -20.02 -1.94 -13.38
C CYS A 231 -21.20 -2.91 -13.55
N GLU A 232 -21.46 -3.42 -14.77
CA GLU A 232 -22.54 -4.38 -15.04
C GLU A 232 -22.46 -5.65 -14.19
N MET A 233 -21.26 -6.09 -13.83
CA MET A 233 -21.05 -7.29 -13.01
C MET A 233 -21.28 -7.07 -11.51
N HIS A 234 -21.08 -5.85 -11.00
CA HIS A 234 -20.99 -5.59 -9.56
C HIS A 234 -21.96 -4.52 -9.04
N LEU A 235 -22.56 -3.74 -9.93
CA LEU A 235 -23.47 -2.64 -9.61
C LEU A 235 -24.79 -2.78 -10.39
N SER A 236 -25.89 -2.33 -9.81
CA SER A 236 -27.15 -2.13 -10.52
C SER A 236 -27.04 -0.98 -11.54
N PRO A 237 -27.99 -0.86 -12.49
CA PRO A 237 -28.01 0.27 -13.43
C PRO A 237 -28.05 1.65 -12.76
N SER A 238 -28.80 1.79 -11.66
CA SER A 238 -28.88 3.05 -10.92
C SER A 238 -27.58 3.38 -10.19
N GLU A 239 -26.95 2.38 -9.57
CA GLU A 239 -25.63 2.53 -8.94
C GLU A 239 -24.55 2.87 -9.97
N THR A 240 -24.57 2.23 -11.14
CA THR A 240 -23.67 2.53 -12.25
C THR A 240 -23.82 3.98 -12.70
N GLN A 241 -25.06 4.45 -12.90
CA GLN A 241 -25.31 5.83 -13.28
C GLN A 241 -24.79 6.82 -12.23
N LYS A 242 -25.01 6.54 -10.94
CA LYS A 242 -24.48 7.36 -9.83
C LYS A 242 -22.95 7.44 -9.88
N LEU A 243 -22.27 6.30 -10.03
CA LEU A 243 -20.81 6.25 -10.11
C LEU A 243 -20.30 7.03 -11.32
N LEU A 244 -20.85 6.81 -12.51
CA LEU A 244 -20.39 7.51 -13.71
C LEU A 244 -20.64 9.02 -13.63
N ALA A 245 -21.79 9.45 -13.12
CA ALA A 245 -22.08 10.87 -12.94
C ALA A 245 -21.13 11.55 -11.94
N ALA A 246 -20.74 10.86 -10.87
CA ALA A 246 -19.82 11.36 -9.84
C ALA A 246 -18.45 11.76 -10.41
N TYR A 247 -17.99 11.10 -11.48
CA TYR A 247 -16.73 11.39 -12.16
C TYR A 247 -16.95 11.95 -13.57
N HIS A 248 -18.15 12.44 -13.88
CA HIS A 248 -18.51 13.02 -15.17
C HIS A 248 -18.26 12.09 -16.37
N LEU A 249 -18.40 10.77 -16.19
CA LEU A 249 -18.24 9.74 -17.22
C LEU A 249 -19.56 9.34 -17.90
N ASP A 250 -20.68 9.95 -17.50
CA ASP A 250 -22.02 9.73 -18.05
C ASP A 250 -22.32 10.55 -19.32
N GLY A 251 -21.43 11.49 -19.67
CA GLY A 251 -21.51 12.33 -20.86
C GLY A 251 -20.71 11.82 -22.07
N LYS A 252 -20.24 12.76 -22.89
CA LYS A 252 -19.33 12.51 -24.03
C LYS A 252 -18.02 13.29 -23.84
N PRO A 253 -17.16 12.88 -22.88
CA PRO A 253 -15.86 13.52 -22.70
C PRO A 253 -15.01 13.47 -23.97
N THR A 254 -14.14 14.44 -24.15
CA THR A 254 -12.99 14.28 -25.04
C THR A 254 -12.08 13.17 -24.50
N LYS A 255 -11.19 12.61 -25.35
CA LYS A 255 -10.27 11.55 -24.92
C LYS A 255 -9.35 11.97 -23.76
N ILE A 256 -9.00 13.25 -23.67
CA ILE A 256 -8.14 13.76 -22.59
C ILE A 256 -8.95 13.81 -21.29
N GLU A 257 -10.16 14.37 -21.33
CA GLU A 257 -11.04 14.41 -20.16
C GLU A 257 -11.41 13.00 -19.67
N GLU A 258 -11.66 12.06 -20.58
CA GLU A 258 -11.94 10.66 -20.22
C GLU A 258 -10.73 10.05 -19.49
N ALA A 259 -9.51 10.24 -20.02
CA ALA A 259 -8.30 9.72 -19.38
C ALA A 259 -8.09 10.30 -17.97
N ASP A 260 -8.33 11.60 -17.77
CA ASP A 260 -8.22 12.25 -16.46
C ASP A 260 -9.28 11.75 -15.47
N ARG A 261 -10.54 11.62 -15.90
CA ARG A 261 -11.64 11.12 -15.06
C ARG A 261 -11.45 9.65 -14.68
N LEU A 262 -10.94 8.82 -15.61
CA LEU A 262 -10.60 7.43 -15.32
C LEU A 262 -9.41 7.33 -14.34
N ARG A 263 -8.42 8.22 -14.46
CA ARG A 263 -7.27 8.30 -13.55
C ARG A 263 -7.70 8.67 -12.13
N GLU A 264 -8.60 9.63 -11.99
CA GLU A 264 -9.20 10.00 -10.71
C GLU A 264 -9.99 8.82 -10.11
N LEU A 265 -10.88 8.21 -10.89
CA LEU A 265 -11.68 7.06 -10.46
C LEU A 265 -10.80 5.88 -9.99
N VAL A 266 -9.77 5.52 -10.76
CA VAL A 266 -8.89 4.40 -10.35
C VAL A 266 -8.09 4.74 -9.09
N SER A 267 -7.67 6.01 -8.91
CA SER A 267 -6.98 6.44 -7.69
C SER A 267 -7.90 6.30 -6.47
N GLU A 268 -9.15 6.72 -6.61
CA GLU A 268 -10.11 6.60 -5.51
C GLU A 268 -10.47 5.14 -5.19
N LEU A 269 -10.77 4.33 -6.21
CA LEU A 269 -11.21 2.95 -6.00
C LEU A 269 -10.10 2.01 -5.53
N ARG A 270 -8.83 2.26 -5.90
CA ARG A 270 -7.71 1.35 -5.61
C ARG A 270 -6.85 1.79 -4.43
N PHE A 271 -6.88 3.05 -4.04
CA PHE A 271 -6.01 3.58 -2.98
C PHE A 271 -6.81 4.28 -1.88
N HIS A 272 -7.51 5.37 -2.22
CA HIS A 272 -8.21 6.17 -1.23
C HIS A 272 -9.30 5.38 -0.47
N LEU A 273 -10.18 4.68 -1.20
CA LEU A 273 -11.30 3.96 -0.59
C LEU A 273 -10.82 2.84 0.37
N PRO A 274 -9.85 1.98 -0.01
CA PRO A 274 -9.25 1.05 0.94
C PRO A 274 -8.59 1.73 2.15
N SER A 275 -7.81 2.79 1.94
CA SER A 275 -7.18 3.55 3.04
C SER A 275 -8.22 4.09 4.03
N LEU A 276 -9.29 4.71 3.53
CA LEU A 276 -10.40 5.23 4.34
C LEU A 276 -11.11 4.12 5.11
N ALA A 277 -11.32 2.95 4.49
CA ALA A 277 -11.94 1.80 5.12
C ALA A 277 -11.09 1.24 6.27
N VAL A 278 -9.78 1.08 6.09
CA VAL A 278 -8.87 0.64 7.15
C VAL A 278 -8.83 1.66 8.29
N TYR A 279 -8.73 2.95 7.97
CA TYR A 279 -8.81 4.02 8.96
C TYR A 279 -10.08 3.94 9.82
N LYS A 280 -11.25 3.81 9.19
CA LYS A 280 -12.54 3.69 9.90
C LYS A 280 -12.55 2.50 10.85
N GLY A 281 -11.98 1.37 10.45
CA GLY A 281 -11.88 0.20 11.32
C GLY A 281 -10.98 0.41 12.53
N TRP A 282 -9.83 1.07 12.35
CA TRP A 282 -8.97 1.44 13.48
C TRP A 282 -9.65 2.45 14.43
N LYS A 283 -10.35 3.45 13.88
CA LYS A 283 -11.08 4.44 14.67
C LYS A 283 -12.25 3.84 15.45
N ALA A 284 -12.89 2.78 14.92
CA ALA A 284 -14.02 2.10 15.54
C ALA A 284 -13.62 1.09 16.64
N THR A 285 -12.35 1.00 17.00
CA THR A 285 -11.86 0.10 18.06
C THR A 285 -12.40 0.47 19.44
N SER A 286 -12.51 -0.54 20.32
CA SER A 286 -12.87 -0.35 21.72
C SER A 286 -11.88 -1.11 22.64
N PRO A 287 -11.09 -0.41 23.48
CA PRO A 287 -11.02 1.04 23.62
C PRO A 287 -10.48 1.73 22.35
N PRO A 288 -10.85 2.99 22.08
CA PRO A 288 -10.39 3.71 20.90
C PRO A 288 -8.86 3.78 20.83
N LYS A 289 -8.31 3.48 19.66
CA LYS A 289 -6.90 3.69 19.32
C LYS A 289 -6.72 5.01 18.59
N ARG A 290 -5.51 5.60 18.69
CA ARG A 290 -5.15 6.77 17.90
C ARG A 290 -5.01 6.34 16.45
N ALA A 291 -5.90 6.83 15.61
CA ALA A 291 -5.89 6.62 14.17
C ALA A 291 -6.03 7.97 13.47
N SER A 292 -5.24 8.18 12.42
CA SER A 292 -5.25 9.43 11.65
C SER A 292 -5.08 9.16 10.16
N GLN A 293 -5.41 10.18 9.36
CA GLN A 293 -5.24 10.16 7.92
C GLN A 293 -4.36 11.31 7.46
N TYR A 294 -3.70 11.12 6.32
CA TYR A 294 -3.19 12.24 5.53
C TYR A 294 -3.48 12.08 4.05
N HIS A 295 -3.52 13.19 3.33
CA HIS A 295 -3.62 13.19 1.87
C HIS A 295 -2.57 14.10 1.24
N PHE A 296 -1.89 13.58 0.24
CA PHE A 296 -0.88 14.29 -0.51
C PHE A 296 -1.46 14.82 -1.83
N HIS A 297 -1.60 16.14 -1.90
CA HIS A 297 -2.16 16.88 -3.03
C HIS A 297 -1.13 17.79 -3.73
N VAL A 298 0.14 17.72 -3.34
CA VAL A 298 1.18 18.58 -3.93
C VAL A 298 1.41 18.20 -5.39
N PRO A 299 1.22 19.12 -6.36
CA PRO A 299 1.46 18.83 -7.77
C PRO A 299 2.94 18.57 -8.04
N ASN A 300 3.26 17.62 -8.93
CA ASN A 300 4.64 17.38 -9.34
C ASN A 300 5.21 18.60 -10.09
N PRO A 301 6.27 19.27 -9.59
CA PRO A 301 6.85 20.44 -10.24
C PRO A 301 7.80 20.06 -11.38
N VAL A 302 8.21 18.79 -11.47
CA VAL A 302 9.21 18.32 -12.43
C VAL A 302 8.59 18.13 -13.81
N GLU A 303 9.23 18.66 -14.84
CA GLU A 303 8.83 18.43 -16.23
C GLU A 303 8.81 16.95 -16.58
N GLY A 304 7.72 16.48 -17.18
CA GLY A 304 7.55 15.07 -17.56
C GLY A 304 6.09 14.67 -17.71
N GLN A 305 5.87 13.36 -17.90
CA GLN A 305 4.54 12.80 -18.14
C GLN A 305 3.56 13.03 -16.97
N PHE A 306 4.06 13.16 -15.74
CA PHE A 306 3.27 13.29 -14.52
C PHE A 306 3.35 14.68 -13.90
N LYS A 307 3.82 15.68 -14.65
CA LYS A 307 3.82 17.08 -14.20
C LYS A 307 2.42 17.50 -13.76
N SER A 308 2.35 18.28 -12.69
CA SER A 308 1.11 18.77 -12.08
C SER A 308 0.22 17.69 -11.45
N LEU A 309 0.67 16.44 -11.38
CA LEU A 309 -0.05 15.36 -10.71
C LEU A 309 0.64 14.99 -9.41
N ALA A 310 -0.10 14.98 -8.31
CA ALA A 310 0.31 14.32 -7.06
C ALA A 310 0.35 12.78 -7.23
N SER A 311 1.36 12.29 -7.93
CA SER A 311 1.47 10.87 -8.32
C SER A 311 1.92 9.97 -7.17
N HIS A 312 1.68 8.66 -7.32
CA HIS A 312 2.24 7.61 -6.46
C HIS A 312 3.76 7.80 -6.25
N GLU A 313 4.27 7.53 -5.04
CA GLU A 313 5.66 7.77 -4.58
C GLU A 313 6.13 9.25 -4.54
N LEU A 314 5.33 10.22 -4.99
CA LEU A 314 5.78 11.62 -4.95
C LEU A 314 5.89 12.14 -3.51
N ASP A 315 5.02 11.67 -2.62
CA ASP A 315 5.05 12.01 -1.20
C ASP A 315 6.35 11.55 -0.52
N VAL A 316 6.91 10.39 -0.89
CA VAL A 316 8.25 9.94 -0.45
C VAL A 316 9.36 10.88 -0.95
N ALA A 317 9.26 11.37 -2.19
CA ALA A 317 10.25 12.32 -2.73
C ALA A 317 10.29 13.64 -1.94
N TYR A 318 9.12 14.12 -1.48
CA TYR A 318 9.02 15.29 -0.59
C TYR A 318 9.51 14.95 0.82
N LEU A 319 9.05 13.84 1.39
CA LEU A 319 9.42 13.39 2.75
C LEU A 319 10.94 13.27 2.93
N LEU A 320 11.61 12.57 2.00
CA LEU A 320 13.04 12.30 2.09
C LEU A 320 13.91 13.42 1.55
N GLN A 321 13.31 14.42 0.89
CA GLN A 321 14.00 15.64 0.40
C GLN A 321 15.13 15.37 -0.60
N ASN A 322 15.22 14.14 -1.14
CA ASN A 322 16.30 13.71 -2.04
C ASN A 322 16.24 14.40 -3.41
N PHE A 323 15.10 14.98 -3.76
CA PHE A 323 14.90 15.71 -5.01
C PHE A 323 14.82 17.23 -4.85
N ASN A 324 15.19 17.80 -3.69
CA ASN A 324 15.10 19.25 -3.43
C ASN A 324 15.87 20.12 -4.45
N ASP A 325 16.88 19.55 -5.13
CA ASP A 325 17.66 20.24 -6.17
C ASP A 325 16.85 20.44 -7.47
N HIS A 326 15.75 19.70 -7.64
CA HIS A 326 14.78 19.83 -8.73
C HIS A 326 13.54 20.63 -8.34
N PHE A 327 13.41 21.00 -7.06
CA PHE A 327 12.28 21.76 -6.55
C PHE A 327 12.58 23.26 -6.54
N ASP A 328 11.55 24.08 -6.68
CA ASP A 328 11.65 25.52 -6.40
C ASP A 328 11.62 25.78 -4.88
N GLU A 329 11.63 27.05 -4.49
CA GLU A 329 11.61 27.42 -3.07
C GLU A 329 10.32 26.98 -2.36
N GLN A 330 9.19 27.07 -3.05
CA GLN A 330 7.88 26.69 -2.51
C GLN A 330 7.84 25.18 -2.24
N ASN A 331 8.21 24.36 -3.21
CA ASN A 331 8.20 22.90 -3.07
C ASN A 331 9.25 22.41 -2.05
N ARG A 332 10.41 23.07 -1.93
CA ARG A 332 11.35 22.79 -0.83
C ARG A 332 10.78 23.11 0.55
N ARG A 333 9.99 24.19 0.69
CA ARG A 333 9.33 24.52 1.95
C ARG A 333 8.28 23.47 2.32
N ILE A 334 7.45 23.06 1.35
CA ILE A 334 6.45 22.00 1.54
C ILE A 334 7.13 20.67 1.93
N ALA A 335 8.24 20.32 1.27
CA ALA A 335 9.02 19.13 1.62
C ALA A 335 9.58 19.19 3.06
N GLN A 336 10.02 20.36 3.52
CA GLN A 336 10.47 20.56 4.90
C GLN A 336 9.31 20.45 5.89
N GLU A 337 8.16 21.08 5.63
CA GLU A 337 6.97 20.98 6.49
C GLU A 337 6.47 19.54 6.61
N MET A 338 6.44 18.80 5.50
CA MET A 338 6.08 17.39 5.49
C MET A 338 7.09 16.55 6.30
N ALA A 339 8.39 16.76 6.08
CA ALA A 339 9.40 16.05 6.85
C ALA A 339 9.32 16.35 8.35
N ASP A 340 9.13 17.61 8.73
CA ASP A 340 8.96 18.05 10.11
C ASP A 340 7.79 17.33 10.77
N HIS A 341 6.65 17.23 10.06
CA HIS A 341 5.47 16.54 10.57
C HIS A 341 5.72 15.05 10.84
N PHE A 342 6.40 14.35 9.94
CA PHE A 342 6.79 12.95 10.16
C PHE A 342 7.82 12.80 11.29
N ILE A 343 8.73 13.77 11.46
CA ILE A 343 9.72 13.78 12.54
C ILE A 343 9.04 13.99 13.90
N GLU A 344 8.10 14.94 13.99
CA GLU A 344 7.28 15.20 15.19
C GLU A 344 6.49 13.95 15.58
N PHE A 345 5.87 13.28 14.61
CA PHE A 345 5.20 12.01 14.82
C PHE A 345 6.14 10.92 15.36
N ALA A 346 7.35 10.80 14.78
CA ALA A 346 8.36 9.85 15.26
C ALA A 346 8.89 10.18 16.67
N ASN A 347 8.82 11.45 17.08
CA ASN A 347 9.13 11.89 18.45
C ASN A 347 7.95 11.76 19.42
N GLY A 348 6.80 11.26 18.96
CA GLY A 348 5.65 10.93 19.80
C GLY A 348 4.68 12.07 20.06
N GLU A 349 4.73 13.14 19.27
CA GLU A 349 3.81 14.29 19.39
C GLU A 349 2.39 14.02 18.87
N GLY A 350 2.17 12.84 18.30
CA GLY A 350 0.92 12.47 17.64
C GLY A 350 0.81 13.04 16.24
N TRP A 351 -0.06 12.46 15.42
CA TRP A 351 -0.22 12.89 14.03
C TRP A 351 -1.11 14.13 13.90
N ALA A 352 -2.33 14.06 14.42
CA ALA A 352 -3.31 15.13 14.34
C ALA A 352 -4.26 15.11 15.55
N GLU A 353 -4.92 16.24 15.81
CA GLU A 353 -6.01 16.28 16.78
C GLU A 353 -7.19 15.42 16.30
N GLU A 354 -7.98 14.89 17.24
CA GLU A 354 -9.16 14.09 16.90
C GLU A 354 -10.13 14.88 16.00
N GLY A 355 -10.60 14.26 14.92
CA GLY A 355 -11.48 14.90 13.95
C GLY A 355 -10.76 15.69 12.86
N LYS A 356 -9.42 15.70 12.84
CA LYS A 356 -8.60 16.40 11.83
C LYS A 356 -7.88 15.43 10.89
N ILE A 357 -7.76 15.86 9.64
CA ILE A 357 -6.95 15.23 8.59
C ILE A 357 -5.83 16.19 8.20
N VAL A 358 -4.63 15.67 8.01
CA VAL A 358 -3.49 16.44 7.51
C VAL A 358 -3.48 16.38 6.00
N VAL A 359 -3.40 17.53 5.33
CA VAL A 359 -3.30 17.62 3.88
C VAL A 359 -2.02 18.36 3.53
N PHE A 360 -1.16 17.71 2.75
CA PHE A 360 0.00 18.34 2.14
C PHE A 360 -0.42 18.86 0.76
N GLY A 361 -0.57 20.18 0.63
CA GLY A 361 -1.05 20.82 -0.60
C GLY A 361 -0.04 21.80 -1.19
N GLU A 362 -0.40 22.42 -2.31
CA GLU A 362 0.44 23.43 -2.99
C GLU A 362 0.75 24.65 -2.10
N ASP A 363 -0.14 24.99 -1.18
CA ASP A 363 0.02 26.12 -0.25
C ASP A 363 0.71 25.74 1.07
N GLY A 364 1.15 24.48 1.22
CA GLY A 364 1.75 23.96 2.45
C GLY A 364 0.89 22.92 3.16
N THR A 365 1.23 22.67 4.42
CA THR A 365 0.54 21.69 5.27
C THR A 365 -0.66 22.32 5.96
N VAL A 366 -1.85 21.76 5.74
CA VAL A 366 -3.09 22.23 6.38
C VAL A 366 -3.78 21.11 7.15
N LYS A 367 -4.48 21.46 8.23
CA LYS A 367 -5.35 20.55 8.98
C LYS A 367 -6.81 20.87 8.66
N VAL A 368 -7.53 19.90 8.10
CA VAL A 368 -8.94 20.05 7.73
C VAL A 368 -9.83 19.16 8.60
N ASP A 369 -11.07 19.58 8.84
CA ASP A 369 -12.04 18.71 9.52
C ASP A 369 -12.35 17.48 8.64
N GLU A 370 -12.42 16.30 9.26
CA GLU A 370 -12.71 15.04 8.55
C GLU A 370 -13.97 15.12 7.68
N ASN A 371 -15.02 15.77 8.18
CA ASN A 371 -16.30 15.93 7.48
C ASN A 371 -16.26 16.99 6.36
N ARG A 372 -15.17 17.74 6.22
CA ARG A 372 -15.01 18.78 5.20
C ARG A 372 -14.03 18.40 4.10
N TYR A 373 -13.09 17.49 4.37
CA TYR A 373 -12.10 17.05 3.39
C TYR A 373 -12.73 16.66 2.05
N ASP A 374 -13.76 15.83 2.10
CA ASP A 374 -14.44 15.31 0.91
C ASP A 374 -15.07 16.42 0.05
N GLN A 375 -15.63 17.46 0.67
CA GLN A 375 -16.21 18.59 -0.04
C GLN A 375 -15.15 19.53 -0.62
N ILE A 376 -13.98 19.64 0.02
CA ILE A 376 -12.91 20.55 -0.40
C ILE A 376 -12.09 19.95 -1.55
N TYR A 377 -11.75 18.66 -1.46
CA TYR A 377 -10.78 18.03 -2.35
C TYR A 377 -11.37 16.99 -3.30
N ARG A 378 -12.64 16.60 -3.11
CA ARG A 378 -13.24 15.47 -3.82
C ARG A 378 -14.68 15.72 -4.28
N ASP A 379 -15.14 16.97 -4.28
CA ASP A 379 -16.47 17.38 -4.74
C ASP A 379 -17.63 16.59 -4.09
N GLY A 380 -17.47 16.11 -2.85
CA GLY A 380 -18.49 15.34 -2.15
C GLY A 380 -18.65 13.89 -2.62
N ARG A 381 -17.72 13.37 -3.46
CA ARG A 381 -17.79 12.02 -4.03
C ARG A 381 -17.73 10.92 -2.97
N GLY A 382 -17.12 11.16 -1.81
CA GLY A 382 -17.04 10.20 -0.71
C GLY A 382 -18.41 9.71 -0.26
N THR A 383 -19.42 10.59 -0.20
CA THR A 383 -20.80 10.21 0.14
C THR A 383 -21.36 9.20 -0.87
N ILE A 384 -21.08 9.40 -2.16
CA ILE A 384 -21.52 8.50 -3.22
C ILE A 384 -20.83 7.13 -3.08
N LEU A 385 -19.52 7.10 -2.83
CA LEU A 385 -18.79 5.84 -2.65
C LEU A 385 -19.27 5.06 -1.42
N GLU A 386 -19.57 5.76 -0.33
CA GLU A 386 -20.14 5.15 0.88
C GLU A 386 -21.51 4.51 0.60
N GLU A 387 -22.41 5.20 -0.12
CA GLU A 387 -23.72 4.66 -0.51
C GLU A 387 -23.61 3.40 -1.38
N LEU A 388 -22.65 3.38 -2.33
CA LEU A 388 -22.44 2.23 -3.22
C LEU A 388 -21.89 1.02 -2.47
N GLY A 389 -21.07 1.26 -1.43
CA GLY A 389 -20.51 0.25 -0.55
C GLY A 389 -19.11 -0.19 -0.97
N ALA A 390 -18.18 -0.15 -0.01
CA ALA A 390 -16.76 -0.34 -0.26
C ALA A 390 -16.42 -1.71 -0.88
N GLU A 391 -17.08 -2.78 -0.46
CA GLU A 391 -16.79 -4.13 -0.95
C GLU A 391 -17.22 -4.35 -2.41
N LYS A 392 -18.37 -3.80 -2.83
CA LYS A 392 -18.80 -3.84 -4.25
C LYS A 392 -17.81 -3.07 -5.11
N LEU A 393 -17.43 -1.87 -4.66
CA LEU A 393 -16.49 -1.00 -5.37
C LEU A 393 -15.09 -1.61 -5.47
N ARG A 394 -14.62 -2.31 -4.43
CA ARG A 394 -13.37 -3.08 -4.46
C ARG A 394 -13.41 -4.16 -5.54
N HIS A 395 -14.48 -4.95 -5.60
CA HIS A 395 -14.64 -6.01 -6.61
C HIS A 395 -14.76 -5.47 -8.04
N LEU A 396 -15.45 -4.34 -8.22
CA LEU A 396 -15.47 -3.61 -9.49
C LEU A 396 -14.05 -3.22 -9.89
N ALA A 397 -13.29 -2.61 -8.98
CA ALA A 397 -11.94 -2.13 -9.27
C ALA A 397 -10.96 -3.28 -9.59
N GLU A 398 -11.04 -4.41 -8.87
CA GLU A 398 -10.27 -5.62 -9.18
C GLU A 398 -10.59 -6.16 -10.57
N THR A 399 -11.87 -6.17 -10.93
CA THR A 399 -12.32 -6.66 -12.23
C THR A 399 -11.89 -5.72 -13.36
N TRP A 400 -11.96 -4.40 -13.12
CA TRP A 400 -11.50 -3.39 -14.06
C TRP A 400 -9.98 -3.44 -14.28
N GLN A 401 -9.21 -3.69 -13.22
CA GLN A 401 -7.76 -3.92 -13.28
C GLN A 401 -7.38 -5.21 -14.03
N GLY A 402 -8.32 -6.13 -14.20
CA GLY A 402 -8.06 -7.45 -14.78
C GLY A 402 -7.38 -8.41 -13.80
N VAL A 403 -7.55 -8.20 -12.49
CA VAL A 403 -7.15 -9.18 -11.48
C VAL A 403 -8.02 -10.42 -11.68
N ARG A 404 -7.41 -11.55 -12.03
CA ARG A 404 -8.18 -12.73 -12.46
C ARG A 404 -8.96 -13.32 -11.29
N LYS A 405 -10.16 -13.87 -11.52
CA LYS A 405 -10.90 -14.62 -10.48
C LYS A 405 -10.11 -15.83 -9.96
N GLU A 406 -9.24 -16.40 -10.80
CA GLU A 406 -8.29 -17.46 -10.44
C GLU A 406 -7.27 -16.99 -9.39
N GLU A 407 -7.00 -15.68 -9.31
CA GLU A 407 -6.16 -15.08 -8.28
C GLU A 407 -6.80 -15.12 -6.87
N TYR A 408 -8.10 -15.44 -6.78
CA TYR A 408 -8.87 -15.46 -5.53
C TYR A 408 -9.71 -16.72 -5.30
N GLY A 409 -9.55 -17.76 -6.12
CA GLY A 409 -10.03 -19.11 -5.80
C GLY A 409 -11.52 -19.27 -5.45
N LYS A 410 -12.45 -18.75 -6.26
CA LYS A 410 -13.83 -19.29 -6.28
C LYS A 410 -14.01 -20.26 -7.44
N GLU A 411 -14.64 -21.40 -7.12
CA GLU A 411 -14.90 -22.55 -7.98
C GLU A 411 -15.15 -22.20 -9.46
N ALA A 412 -14.15 -22.45 -10.31
CA ALA A 412 -14.47 -22.89 -11.66
C ALA A 412 -15.03 -24.31 -11.51
N LYS A 413 -16.35 -24.43 -11.45
CA LYS A 413 -17.03 -25.70 -11.72
C LYS A 413 -16.58 -26.12 -13.12
N LEU A 414 -15.79 -27.20 -13.17
CA LEU A 414 -15.57 -27.98 -14.38
C LEU A 414 -16.87 -28.66 -14.79
#